data_AF-A0A453IWL1-F1
#
_entry.id   AF-A0A453IWL1-F1
#
_cell.length_a   1.000
_cell.length_b   1.000
_cell.length_c   1.000
_cell.angle_alpha   90.00
_cell.angle_beta   90.00
_cell.angle_gamma   90.00
#
_symmetry.space_group_name_H-M   'P 1'
#
loop_
_entity.id
_entity.type
_entity.pdbx_description
1 polymer ?
#
loop_
_entity_poly.entity_id
_entity_poly.type
_entity_poly.pdbx_seq_one_letter_code
_entity_poly.pdbx_strand_id
1 'polypeptide(L)'
;ADIPGPLGDSAISILESLPSINLLNGVNASTIVENAKHVVDSALKPRIPEWSPEESLAERVIGAMWLYLMTYRLADEEKFDETPIWYVMDELGSAMRHSDDANFRISPFLFMPEGKLASAISYTILWPICDVHTGEECTRDFLFGIGEDKQRSARLTAWFHTPEKYFIQEFRKYQEQLQSTSICPAEEAPSTKSVRPSDGRPLRVFTDIPQVEEFLTRPEFVLTTDPKDADIIWAGMQIDSELKSSLGLTDQQYMNQFPFEACLVMKHHLADTIHR
;
A
#
# COMPACT_ATOMS: atom_id res chain seq x y z
N ALA A 1 -25.63 32.87 12.39
CA ALA A 1 -24.55 33.16 11.43
C ALA A 1 -23.73 31.90 11.33
N ASP A 2 -23.77 31.22 10.20
CA ASP A 2 -22.97 30.01 9.98
C ASP A 2 -21.50 30.37 10.07
N ILE A 3 -20.75 29.62 10.89
CA ILE A 3 -19.31 29.79 11.02
C ILE A 3 -18.66 28.80 10.04
N PRO A 4 -17.98 29.27 8.98
CA PRO A 4 -17.34 28.37 8.03
C PRO A 4 -15.94 27.98 8.51
N GLY A 5 -15.64 26.68 8.50
CA GLY A 5 -14.29 26.14 8.70
C GLY A 5 -14.07 25.45 10.06
N PRO A 6 -12.96 24.69 10.20
CA PRO A 6 -12.81 23.66 11.22
C PRO A 6 -12.52 24.31 12.59
N LEU A 7 -13.58 24.76 13.24
CA LEU A 7 -13.58 25.04 14.66
C LEU A 7 -13.28 23.71 15.37
N GLY A 8 -12.24 23.68 16.20
CA GLY A 8 -11.99 22.64 17.20
C GLY A 8 -11.72 21.21 16.72
N ASP A 9 -11.13 20.41 17.61
CA ASP A 9 -10.86 18.99 17.38
C ASP A 9 -12.05 18.10 17.85
N SER A 10 -13.16 18.72 18.28
CA SER A 10 -14.35 18.02 18.79
C SER A 10 -15.61 18.86 18.58
N ALA A 11 -16.47 18.41 17.67
CA ALA A 11 -17.82 18.93 17.44
C ALA A 11 -18.62 19.12 18.74
N ILE A 12 -18.52 18.14 19.64
CA ILE A 12 -19.18 18.14 20.96
C ILE A 12 -18.66 19.30 21.81
N SER A 13 -17.34 19.47 21.91
CA SER A 13 -16.74 20.56 22.71
C SER A 13 -17.14 21.94 22.21
N ILE A 14 -17.37 22.08 20.90
CA ILE A 14 -17.81 23.33 20.28
C ILE A 14 -19.27 23.60 20.60
N LEU A 15 -20.14 22.58 20.50
CA LEU A 15 -21.54 22.69 20.88
C LEU A 15 -21.71 22.96 22.39
N GLU A 16 -20.88 22.38 23.24
CA GLU A 16 -20.83 22.67 24.67
C GLU A 16 -20.41 24.12 24.95
N SER A 17 -19.43 24.63 24.18
CA SER A 17 -18.93 26.00 24.30
C SER A 17 -19.86 27.04 23.68
N LEU A 18 -20.70 26.64 22.71
CA LEU A 18 -21.60 27.49 21.94
C LEU A 18 -23.01 26.88 21.88
N PRO A 19 -23.75 26.85 23.02
CA PRO A 19 -25.01 26.14 23.15
C PRO A 19 -26.18 26.74 22.34
N SER A 20 -25.99 27.93 21.76
CA SER A 20 -26.98 28.59 20.90
C SER A 20 -26.88 28.21 19.42
N ILE A 21 -25.92 27.36 19.03
CA ILE A 21 -25.75 26.89 17.67
C ILE A 21 -26.67 25.69 17.41
N ASN A 22 -27.58 25.84 16.44
CA ASN A 22 -28.49 24.76 16.00
C ASN A 22 -27.90 23.90 14.88
N LEU A 23 -26.95 24.45 14.11
CA LEU A 23 -26.28 23.79 12.99
C LEU A 23 -24.77 24.01 13.12
N LEU A 24 -24.00 22.93 13.13
CA LEU A 24 -22.55 22.98 13.05
C LEU A 24 -22.15 22.34 11.73
N ASN A 25 -21.39 23.04 10.87
CA ASN A 25 -20.98 22.54 9.54
C ASN A 25 -22.13 21.96 8.66
N GLY A 26 -23.35 22.49 8.80
CA GLY A 26 -24.53 22.02 8.07
C GLY A 26 -25.25 20.80 8.68
N VAL A 27 -24.77 20.27 9.81
CA VAL A 27 -25.39 19.15 10.54
C VAL A 27 -26.08 19.65 11.82
N ASN A 28 -27.24 19.08 12.15
CA ASN A 28 -28.00 19.48 13.35
C ASN A 28 -27.25 19.15 14.64
N ALA A 29 -27.19 20.11 15.56
CA ALA A 29 -26.53 19.96 16.86
C ALA A 29 -27.05 18.75 17.67
N SER A 30 -28.35 18.47 17.64
CA SER A 30 -28.92 17.32 18.38
C SER A 30 -28.41 15.99 17.84
N THR A 31 -28.33 15.85 16.52
CA THR A 31 -27.82 14.65 15.83
C THR A 31 -26.34 14.40 16.11
N ILE A 32 -25.54 15.46 16.28
CA ILE A 32 -24.10 15.34 16.63
C ILE A 32 -23.93 14.82 18.06
N VAL A 33 -24.72 15.36 19.00
CA VAL A 33 -24.68 14.96 20.42
C VAL A 33 -25.19 13.52 20.60
N GLU A 34 -26.28 13.15 19.93
CA GLU A 34 -26.85 11.79 19.98
C GLU A 34 -25.89 10.72 19.45
N ASN A 35 -25.14 11.02 18.39
CA ASN A 35 -24.21 10.08 17.77
C ASN A 35 -22.78 10.14 18.34
N ALA A 36 -22.53 11.01 19.32
CA ALA A 36 -21.20 11.27 19.90
C ALA A 36 -20.07 11.46 18.85
N LYS A 37 -20.41 12.00 17.67
CA LYS A 37 -19.43 12.18 16.58
C LYS A 37 -18.62 13.45 16.84
N HIS A 38 -17.32 13.31 17.05
CA HIS A 38 -16.39 14.43 17.24
C HIS A 38 -16.05 15.16 15.92
N VAL A 39 -16.29 14.53 14.77
CA VAL A 39 -16.08 15.12 13.43
C VAL A 39 -17.45 15.38 12.83
N VAL A 40 -17.70 16.61 12.41
CA VAL A 40 -18.91 16.94 11.66
C VAL A 40 -18.59 16.85 10.18
N ASP A 41 -19.28 15.94 9.49
CA ASP A 41 -19.20 15.68 8.05
C ASP A 41 -19.66 16.92 7.26
N SER A 42 -18.84 17.97 7.21
CA SER A 42 -18.91 18.92 6.11
C SER A 42 -18.45 18.21 4.85
N ALA A 43 -19.15 18.41 3.72
CA ALA A 43 -18.70 17.92 2.42
C ALA A 43 -17.22 18.29 2.22
N LEU A 44 -16.35 17.28 2.09
CA LEU A 44 -14.92 17.52 1.94
C LEU A 44 -14.66 18.37 0.70
N LYS A 45 -13.79 19.37 0.83
CA LYS A 45 -13.46 20.24 -0.29
C LYS A 45 -12.68 19.43 -1.34
N PRO A 46 -13.11 19.40 -2.62
CA PRO A 46 -12.35 18.75 -3.68
C PRO A 46 -10.95 19.38 -3.82
N ARG A 47 -9.96 18.53 -4.08
CA ARG A 47 -8.57 18.91 -4.30
C ARG A 47 -8.36 19.29 -5.76
N ILE A 48 -8.90 20.43 -6.15
CA ILE A 48 -8.72 20.98 -7.50
C ILE A 48 -7.25 21.40 -7.66
N PRO A 49 -6.59 21.07 -8.79
CA PRO A 49 -5.23 21.53 -9.05
C PRO A 49 -5.13 23.05 -8.99
N GLU A 50 -4.07 23.57 -8.36
CA GLU A 50 -3.72 24.99 -8.46
C GLU A 50 -3.16 25.24 -9.86
N TRP A 51 -3.65 26.28 -10.54
CA TRP A 51 -3.21 26.62 -11.89
C TRP A 51 -2.28 27.81 -11.88
N SER A 52 -1.19 27.71 -12.64
CA SER A 52 -0.35 28.86 -12.90
C SER A 52 -0.81 29.60 -14.17
N PRO A 53 -0.65 30.93 -14.25
CA PRO A 53 -0.91 31.68 -15.47
C PRO A 53 -0.07 31.18 -16.66
N GLU A 54 1.10 30.62 -16.40
CA GLU A 54 2.07 30.14 -17.39
C GLU A 54 1.70 28.77 -18.00
N GLU A 55 0.88 27.98 -17.31
CA GLU A 55 0.41 26.68 -17.80
C GLU A 55 -0.50 26.82 -19.01
N SER A 56 -0.23 26.00 -20.02
CA SER A 56 -1.10 25.82 -21.18
C SER A 56 -2.44 25.19 -20.81
N LEU A 57 -3.46 25.37 -21.66
CA LEU A 57 -4.76 24.70 -21.46
C LEU A 57 -4.60 23.17 -21.38
N ALA A 58 -3.71 22.58 -22.18
CA ALA A 58 -3.47 21.15 -22.17
C ALA A 58 -2.94 20.66 -20.82
N GLU A 59 -1.99 21.40 -20.23
CA GLU A 59 -1.44 21.08 -18.90
C GLU A 59 -2.51 21.20 -17.81
N ARG A 60 -3.34 22.25 -17.85
CA ARG A 60 -4.45 22.42 -16.91
C ARG A 60 -5.47 21.29 -17.01
N VAL A 61 -5.81 20.87 -18.23
CA VAL A 61 -6.72 19.74 -18.46
C VAL A 61 -6.11 18.45 -17.92
N ILE A 62 -4.86 18.13 -18.26
CA ILE A 62 -4.16 16.93 -17.77
C ILE A 62 -4.07 16.93 -16.24
N GLY A 63 -3.78 18.08 -15.63
CA GLY A 63 -3.76 18.24 -14.17
C GLY A 63 -5.12 17.96 -13.53
N ALA A 64 -6.21 18.43 -14.14
CA ALA A 64 -7.56 18.21 -13.64
C ALA A 64 -8.10 16.80 -13.93
N MET A 65 -7.64 16.14 -15.01
CA MET A 65 -8.09 14.82 -15.43
C MET A 65 -7.93 13.76 -14.32
N TRP A 66 -6.91 13.89 -13.48
CA TRP A 66 -6.64 12.97 -12.36
C TRP A 66 -7.82 12.79 -11.41
N LEU A 67 -8.69 13.79 -11.26
CA LEU A 67 -9.88 13.71 -10.41
C LEU A 67 -10.98 12.83 -11.01
N TYR A 68 -10.94 12.58 -12.32
CA TYR A 68 -11.97 11.86 -13.08
C TYR A 68 -11.51 10.50 -13.59
N LEU A 69 -10.20 10.22 -13.52
CA LEU A 69 -9.63 8.96 -13.99
C LEU A 69 -10.12 7.78 -13.15
N MET A 70 -10.62 6.78 -13.85
CA MET A 70 -10.99 5.47 -13.35
C MET A 70 -9.98 4.44 -13.83
N THR A 71 -9.90 3.30 -13.15
CA THR A 71 -9.04 2.19 -13.58
C THR A 71 -9.72 0.84 -13.40
N TYR A 72 -9.37 -0.10 -14.27
CA TYR A 72 -9.59 -1.53 -14.09
C TYR A 72 -8.34 -2.28 -14.55
N ARG A 73 -8.23 -3.54 -14.13
CA ARG A 73 -7.11 -4.40 -14.49
C ARG A 73 -7.57 -5.51 -15.44
N LEU A 74 -6.76 -5.79 -16.46
CA LEU A 74 -6.97 -6.90 -17.39
C LEU A 74 -5.79 -7.86 -17.31
N ALA A 75 -6.08 -9.13 -17.09
CA ALA A 75 -5.12 -10.19 -17.35
C ALA A 75 -5.12 -10.52 -18.84
N ASP A 76 -3.94 -10.68 -19.42
CA ASP A 76 -3.73 -11.09 -20.80
C ASP A 76 -3.15 -12.51 -20.78
N GLU A 77 -3.61 -13.41 -21.64
CA GLU A 77 -3.13 -14.80 -21.66
C GLU A 77 -1.62 -14.89 -21.97
N GLU A 78 -1.08 -13.90 -22.68
CA GLU A 78 0.35 -13.83 -23.02
C GLU A 78 1.22 -13.23 -21.90
N LYS A 79 0.62 -12.54 -20.93
CA LYS A 79 1.33 -11.86 -19.84
C LYS A 79 0.91 -12.45 -18.50
N PHE A 80 1.89 -12.92 -17.73
CA PHE A 80 1.66 -13.37 -16.36
C PHE A 80 1.16 -12.27 -15.40
N ASP A 81 1.11 -11.01 -15.83
CA ASP A 81 0.78 -9.86 -15.00
C ASP A 81 -0.42 -9.08 -15.54
N GLU A 82 -1.17 -8.46 -14.63
CA GLU A 82 -2.36 -7.69 -14.94
C GLU A 82 -2.00 -6.28 -15.43
N THR A 83 -2.52 -5.89 -16.59
CA THR A 83 -2.31 -4.55 -17.15
C THR A 83 -3.36 -3.57 -16.62
N PRO A 84 -2.97 -2.46 -15.99
CA PRO A 84 -3.91 -1.42 -15.57
C PRO A 84 -4.36 -0.60 -16.78
N ILE A 85 -5.67 -0.52 -17.00
CA ILE A 85 -6.31 0.35 -17.98
C ILE A 85 -6.86 1.57 -17.27
N TRP A 86 -6.63 2.74 -17.87
CA TRP A 86 -7.08 4.04 -17.37
C TRP A 86 -8.12 4.59 -18.33
N TYR A 87 -9.22 5.12 -17.80
CA TYR A 87 -10.27 5.70 -18.61
C TYR A 87 -10.97 6.84 -17.88
N VAL A 88 -11.67 7.68 -18.64
CA VAL A 88 -12.55 8.73 -18.12
C VAL A 88 -13.96 8.39 -18.59
N MET A 89 -14.95 8.58 -17.71
CA MET A 89 -16.35 8.41 -18.09
C MET A 89 -16.82 9.58 -18.95
N ASP A 90 -17.99 9.45 -19.56
CA ASP A 90 -18.66 10.58 -20.19
C ASP A 90 -19.05 11.67 -19.17
N GLU A 91 -19.72 12.72 -19.65
CA GLU A 91 -20.13 13.86 -18.84
C GLU A 91 -21.06 13.44 -17.69
N LEU A 92 -21.95 12.47 -17.92
CA LEU A 92 -22.89 11.98 -16.92
C LEU A 92 -22.18 11.22 -15.80
N GLY A 93 -21.33 10.25 -16.16
CA GLY A 93 -20.58 9.46 -15.18
C GLY A 93 -19.62 10.34 -14.38
N SER A 94 -18.94 11.27 -15.05
CA SER A 94 -17.98 12.18 -14.41
C SER A 94 -18.63 13.22 -13.49
N ALA A 95 -19.92 13.53 -13.68
CA ALA A 95 -20.66 14.42 -12.80
C ALA A 95 -21.04 13.80 -11.44
N MET A 96 -20.97 12.47 -11.31
CA MET A 96 -21.37 11.77 -10.08
C MET A 96 -20.37 11.98 -8.95
N ARG A 97 -20.81 12.66 -7.89
CA ARG A 97 -20.00 13.00 -6.73
C ARG A 97 -19.87 11.83 -5.75
N HIS A 98 -18.85 11.94 -4.92
CA HIS A 98 -18.62 11.00 -3.83
C HIS A 98 -19.66 11.18 -2.71
N SER A 99 -20.19 10.08 -2.19
CA SER A 99 -20.84 9.99 -0.88
C SER A 99 -20.38 8.69 -0.19
N ASP A 100 -20.17 8.72 1.13
CA ASP A 100 -20.00 7.51 1.94
C ASP A 100 -21.32 6.73 2.09
N ASP A 101 -22.46 7.43 1.97
CA ASP A 101 -23.81 6.86 1.91
C ASP A 101 -24.38 7.06 0.50
N ALA A 102 -23.77 6.37 -0.46
CA ALA A 102 -24.13 6.50 -1.87
C ALA A 102 -25.43 5.78 -2.22
N ASN A 103 -26.20 6.36 -3.15
CA ASN A 103 -27.45 5.77 -3.66
C ASN A 103 -27.30 5.07 -5.03
N PHE A 104 -26.15 5.21 -5.68
CA PHE A 104 -25.82 4.50 -6.91
C PHE A 104 -24.48 3.77 -6.82
N ARG A 105 -24.31 2.78 -7.70
CA ARG A 105 -23.04 2.11 -7.95
C ARG A 105 -22.64 2.24 -9.41
N ILE A 106 -21.33 2.40 -9.61
CA ILE A 106 -20.70 2.43 -10.92
C ILE A 106 -19.69 1.29 -11.01
N SER A 107 -19.65 0.59 -12.14
CA SER A 107 -18.65 -0.45 -12.37
C SER A 107 -18.24 -0.53 -13.84
N PRO A 108 -16.95 -0.72 -14.14
CA PRO A 108 -16.51 -1.08 -15.49
C PRO A 108 -17.04 -2.47 -15.84
N PHE A 109 -17.54 -2.63 -17.06
CA PHE A 109 -18.07 -3.89 -17.56
C PHE A 109 -17.53 -4.16 -18.95
N LEU A 110 -16.86 -5.30 -19.11
CA LEU A 110 -16.32 -5.72 -20.41
C LEU A 110 -17.27 -6.73 -21.05
N PHE A 111 -17.98 -6.31 -22.08
CA PHE A 111 -18.85 -7.19 -22.85
C PHE A 111 -18.06 -7.87 -23.96
N MET A 112 -18.04 -9.20 -23.97
CA MET A 112 -17.30 -10.00 -24.97
C MET A 112 -18.26 -10.92 -25.73
N PRO A 113 -18.93 -10.43 -26.78
CA PRO A 113 -19.95 -11.20 -27.50
C PRO A 113 -19.40 -12.49 -28.12
N GLU A 114 -18.14 -12.48 -28.56
CA GLU A 114 -17.48 -13.65 -29.18
C GLU A 114 -16.55 -14.39 -28.21
N GLY A 115 -16.55 -14.01 -26.93
CA GLY A 115 -15.65 -14.58 -25.92
C GLY A 115 -14.16 -14.27 -26.13
N LYS A 116 -13.83 -13.31 -27.00
CA LYS A 116 -12.45 -12.89 -27.30
C LYS A 116 -12.23 -11.42 -26.99
N LEU A 117 -11.03 -11.08 -26.52
CA LEU A 117 -10.65 -9.70 -26.20
C LEU A 117 -10.73 -8.76 -27.42
N ALA A 118 -10.44 -9.26 -28.62
CA ALA A 118 -10.57 -8.49 -29.86
C ALA A 118 -12.01 -8.05 -30.18
N SER A 119 -13.01 -8.76 -29.65
CA SER A 119 -14.43 -8.41 -29.78
C SER A 119 -14.96 -7.60 -28.59
N ALA A 120 -14.11 -7.31 -27.61
CA ALA A 120 -14.54 -6.75 -26.34
C ALA A 120 -14.99 -5.29 -26.49
N ILE A 121 -16.11 -4.97 -25.84
CA ILE A 121 -16.65 -3.63 -25.73
C ILE A 121 -16.68 -3.25 -24.26
N SER A 122 -15.94 -2.19 -23.92
CA SER A 122 -15.89 -1.67 -22.55
C SER A 122 -17.03 -0.69 -22.31
N TYR A 123 -17.84 -0.98 -21.30
CA TYR A 123 -18.90 -0.13 -20.80
C TYR A 123 -18.60 0.33 -19.37
N THR A 124 -19.28 1.39 -18.96
CA THR A 124 -19.45 1.73 -17.55
C THR A 124 -20.92 1.59 -17.22
N ILE A 125 -21.25 0.68 -16.32
CA ILE A 125 -22.65 0.45 -15.90
C ILE A 125 -22.90 1.26 -14.64
N LEU A 126 -24.04 1.94 -14.62
CA LEU A 126 -24.56 2.71 -13.49
C LEU A 126 -25.94 2.16 -13.10
N TRP A 127 -26.16 1.90 -11.81
CA TRP A 127 -27.46 1.45 -11.31
C TRP A 127 -27.72 1.92 -9.87
N PRO A 128 -28.99 2.14 -9.49
CA PRO A 128 -29.34 2.49 -8.12
C PRO A 128 -29.13 1.29 -7.18
N ILE A 129 -28.74 1.55 -5.94
CA ILE A 129 -28.57 0.51 -4.89
C ILE A 129 -29.56 0.64 -3.73
N CYS A 130 -30.40 1.68 -3.77
CA CYS A 130 -31.55 1.89 -2.92
C CYS A 130 -32.66 2.58 -3.73
N ASP A 131 -33.83 2.77 -3.12
CA ASP A 131 -34.90 3.55 -3.74
C ASP A 131 -34.48 5.02 -3.86
N VAL A 132 -34.70 5.61 -5.03
CA VAL A 132 -34.30 7.00 -5.35
C VAL A 132 -35.53 7.77 -5.86
N HIS A 133 -35.70 9.00 -5.39
CA HIS A 133 -36.80 9.87 -5.78
C HIS A 133 -36.39 10.88 -6.86
N THR A 134 -37.36 11.35 -7.64
CA THR A 134 -37.11 12.39 -8.66
C THR A 134 -36.57 13.67 -8.01
N GLY A 135 -35.44 14.16 -8.53
CA GLY A 135 -34.76 15.35 -8.04
C GLY A 135 -33.72 15.09 -6.96
N GLU A 136 -33.60 13.85 -6.47
CA GLU A 136 -32.48 13.44 -5.63
C GLU A 136 -31.18 13.39 -6.44
N GLU A 137 -30.07 13.72 -5.79
CA GLU A 137 -28.77 13.63 -6.40
C GLU A 137 -28.30 12.18 -6.49
N CYS A 138 -27.81 11.78 -7.66
CA CYS A 138 -27.12 10.51 -7.83
C CYS A 138 -25.67 10.64 -7.33
N THR A 139 -25.29 9.87 -6.33
CA THR A 139 -23.95 9.83 -5.75
C THR A 139 -23.36 8.42 -5.78
N ARG A 140 -22.04 8.31 -5.72
CA ARG A 140 -21.31 7.05 -5.71
C ARG A 140 -20.27 7.00 -4.61
N ASP A 141 -19.92 5.82 -4.13
CA ASP A 141 -18.77 5.66 -3.25
C ASP A 141 -17.49 5.48 -4.10
N PHE A 142 -16.54 6.42 -4.01
CA PHE A 142 -15.27 6.36 -4.74
C PHE A 142 -14.36 5.23 -4.23
N LEU A 143 -14.56 4.80 -2.99
CA LEU A 143 -13.75 3.79 -2.30
C LEU A 143 -14.62 2.61 -1.87
N PHE A 144 -15.62 2.24 -2.67
CA PHE A 144 -16.52 1.14 -2.36
C PHE A 144 -15.76 -0.14 -1.92
N GLY A 145 -16.13 -0.68 -0.76
CA GLY A 145 -15.49 -1.89 -0.19
C GLY A 145 -14.13 -1.66 0.48
N ILE A 146 -13.68 -0.41 0.60
CA ILE A 146 -12.46 -0.03 1.32
C ILE A 146 -12.89 0.68 2.61
N GLY A 147 -12.68 0.00 3.74
CA GLY A 147 -12.88 0.57 5.07
C GLY A 147 -11.60 1.19 5.66
N GLU A 148 -11.68 1.68 6.89
CA GLU A 148 -10.52 2.25 7.60
C GLU A 148 -9.43 1.21 7.90
N ASP A 149 -9.77 -0.08 7.96
CA ASP A 149 -8.82 -1.19 8.00
C ASP A 149 -7.84 -1.16 6.81
N LYS A 150 -8.26 -0.55 5.69
CA LYS A 150 -7.46 -0.34 4.47
C LYS A 150 -7.12 1.12 4.24
N GLN A 151 -7.15 1.95 5.29
CA GLN A 151 -6.80 3.37 5.27
C GLN A 151 -7.71 4.21 4.36
N ARG A 152 -9.03 3.97 4.38
CA ARG A 152 -10.02 4.71 3.57
C ARG A 152 -9.85 6.22 3.65
N SER A 153 -9.82 6.80 4.86
CA SER A 153 -9.66 8.24 5.06
C SER A 153 -8.41 8.80 4.39
N ALA A 154 -7.28 8.09 4.49
CA ALA A 154 -6.04 8.50 3.82
C ALA A 154 -6.17 8.46 2.29
N ARG A 155 -6.84 7.45 1.75
CA ARG A 155 -7.06 7.30 0.29
C ARG A 155 -7.96 8.40 -0.28
N LEU A 156 -8.92 8.91 0.48
CA LEU A 156 -9.76 10.05 0.05
C LEU A 156 -8.96 11.32 -0.25
N THR A 157 -7.75 11.45 0.29
CA THR A 157 -6.80 12.56 0.03
C THR A 157 -6.44 12.72 -1.46
N ALA A 158 -6.64 11.67 -2.26
CA ALA A 158 -6.45 11.73 -3.70
C ALA A 158 -7.45 12.69 -4.38
N TRP A 159 -8.68 12.80 -3.86
CA TRP A 159 -9.73 13.65 -4.43
C TRP A 159 -10.08 14.86 -3.55
N PHE A 160 -9.81 14.78 -2.25
CA PHE A 160 -10.31 15.74 -1.28
C PHE A 160 -9.21 16.28 -0.37
N HIS A 161 -9.40 17.50 0.12
CA HIS A 161 -8.64 18.00 1.25
C HIS A 161 -9.14 17.33 2.53
N THR A 162 -8.36 16.40 3.06
CA THR A 162 -8.65 15.68 4.29
C THR A 162 -8.05 16.39 5.50
N PRO A 163 -8.62 16.24 6.72
CA PRO A 163 -8.12 16.93 7.91
C PRO A 163 -6.69 16.49 8.31
N GLU A 164 -5.70 17.36 8.11
CA GLU A 164 -4.28 17.07 8.39
C GLU A 164 -4.03 16.68 9.85
N LYS A 165 -4.68 17.38 10.78
CA LYS A 165 -4.55 17.13 12.23
C LYS A 165 -4.88 15.70 12.63
N TYR A 166 -5.90 15.11 12.01
CA TYR A 166 -6.30 13.73 12.28
C TYR A 166 -5.12 12.77 11.99
N PHE A 167 -4.51 12.89 10.81
CA PHE A 167 -3.38 12.03 10.43
C PHE A 167 -2.14 12.26 11.30
N ILE A 168 -1.87 13.50 11.70
CA ILE A 168 -0.76 13.80 12.63
C ILE A 168 -0.99 13.10 13.98
N GLN A 169 -2.23 13.09 14.49
CA GLN A 169 -2.56 12.42 15.75
C GLN A 169 -2.43 10.89 15.64
N GLU A 170 -2.97 10.30 14.58
CA GLU A 170 -2.85 8.84 14.35
C GLU A 170 -1.38 8.42 14.17
N PHE A 171 -0.57 9.21 13.47
CA PHE A 171 0.86 8.95 13.34
C PHE A 171 1.59 8.99 14.70
N ARG A 172 1.28 9.96 15.56
CA ARG A 172 1.87 10.03 16.91
C ARG A 172 1.52 8.80 17.75
N LYS A 173 0.26 8.35 17.73
CA LYS A 173 -0.17 7.11 18.41
C LYS A 173 0.62 5.90 17.91
N TYR A 174 0.81 5.80 16.59
CA TYR A 174 1.61 4.72 16.00
C TYR A 174 3.08 4.76 16.44
N GLN A 175 3.70 5.95 16.51
CA GLN A 175 5.07 6.09 17.02
C GLN A 175 5.20 5.66 18.48
N GLU A 176 4.23 5.99 19.33
CA GLU A 176 4.22 5.57 20.74
C GLU A 176 4.09 4.04 20.85
N GLN A 177 3.26 3.41 20.02
CA GLN A 177 3.14 1.95 19.95
C GLN A 177 4.47 1.29 19.58
N LEU A 178 5.17 1.80 18.55
CA LEU A 178 6.48 1.30 18.13
C LEU A 178 7.51 1.41 19.26
N GLN A 179 7.54 2.52 19.98
CA GLN A 179 8.47 2.71 21.10
C GLN A 179 8.16 1.82 22.31
N SER A 180 6.89 1.46 22.52
CA SER A 180 6.48 0.55 23.59
C SER A 180 6.77 -0.93 23.29
N THR A 181 6.95 -1.28 22.01
CA THR A 181 7.28 -2.64 21.59
C THR A 181 8.77 -2.87 21.80
N SER A 182 9.12 -3.39 22.99
CA SER A 182 10.50 -3.74 23.30
C SER A 182 10.99 -4.82 22.33
N ILE A 183 11.94 -4.46 21.47
CA ILE A 183 12.75 -5.43 20.73
C ILE A 183 13.42 -6.30 21.79
N CYS A 184 13.10 -7.60 21.82
CA CYS A 184 13.76 -8.54 22.72
C CYS A 184 15.28 -8.34 22.57
N PRO A 185 16.03 -8.13 23.66
CA PRO A 185 17.47 -8.00 23.56
C PRO A 185 18.00 -9.27 22.89
N ALA A 186 18.76 -9.09 21.81
CA ALA A 186 19.43 -10.19 21.14
C ALA A 186 20.13 -11.05 22.18
N GLU A 187 19.95 -12.37 22.09
CA GLU A 187 20.77 -13.33 22.85
C GLU A 187 22.24 -12.96 22.68
N GLU A 188 23.03 -13.12 23.75
CA GLU A 188 24.43 -12.69 23.85
C GLU A 188 25.18 -12.89 22.52
N ALA A 189 25.77 -11.81 22.00
CA ALA A 189 26.44 -11.84 20.71
C ALA A 189 27.46 -13.00 20.69
N PRO A 190 27.38 -13.91 19.70
CA PRO A 190 28.24 -15.09 19.67
C PRO A 190 29.71 -14.66 19.62
N SER A 191 30.55 -15.32 20.43
CA SER A 191 31.99 -15.03 20.46
C SER A 191 32.60 -15.22 19.06
N THR A 192 33.27 -14.20 18.53
CA THR A 192 33.99 -14.30 17.26
C THR A 192 35.15 -15.29 17.37
N LYS A 193 35.07 -16.38 16.61
CA LYS A 193 36.14 -17.38 16.50
C LYS A 193 36.84 -17.23 15.14
N SER A 194 38.12 -17.58 15.10
CA SER A 194 38.87 -17.66 13.83
C SER A 194 38.26 -18.74 12.93
N VAL A 195 38.05 -18.40 11.66
CA VAL A 195 37.57 -19.32 10.61
C VAL A 195 38.67 -20.29 10.15
N ARG A 196 39.94 -19.97 10.43
CA ARG A 196 41.07 -20.82 10.00
C ARG A 196 41.08 -22.15 10.76
N PRO A 197 41.11 -23.29 10.05
CA PRO A 197 41.27 -24.60 10.66
C PRO A 197 42.55 -24.67 11.50
N SER A 198 42.47 -25.32 12.67
CA SER A 198 43.61 -25.43 13.60
C SER A 198 44.75 -26.31 13.06
N ASP A 199 44.46 -27.17 12.08
CA ASP A 199 45.40 -28.03 11.36
C ASP A 199 46.15 -27.29 10.23
N GLY A 200 45.80 -26.03 9.96
CA GLY A 200 46.44 -25.20 8.94
C GLY A 200 46.08 -25.58 7.50
N ARG A 201 45.09 -26.45 7.29
CA ARG A 201 44.65 -26.82 5.94
C ARG A 201 43.95 -25.66 5.23
N PRO A 202 44.03 -25.57 3.88
CA PRO A 202 43.20 -24.66 3.11
C PRO A 202 41.71 -24.91 3.32
N LEU A 203 40.91 -23.84 3.27
CA LEU A 203 39.46 -23.89 3.33
C LEU A 203 38.90 -24.32 1.98
N ARG A 204 38.02 -25.32 1.99
CA ARG A 204 37.34 -25.79 0.79
C ARG A 204 36.14 -24.91 0.49
N VAL A 205 36.03 -24.42 -0.74
CA VAL A 205 34.96 -23.51 -1.15
C VAL A 205 34.15 -24.13 -2.28
N PHE A 206 32.85 -24.27 -2.07
CA PHE A 206 31.91 -24.59 -3.13
C PHE A 206 31.25 -23.30 -3.63
N THR A 207 31.12 -23.13 -4.94
CA THR A 207 30.43 -21.98 -5.54
C THR A 207 29.76 -22.33 -6.85
N ASP A 208 28.61 -21.71 -7.11
CA ASP A 208 27.89 -21.71 -8.39
C ASP A 208 28.13 -20.43 -9.21
N ILE A 209 28.97 -19.51 -8.70
CA ILE A 209 29.25 -18.21 -9.31
C ILE A 209 30.58 -18.30 -10.08
N PRO A 210 30.59 -18.22 -11.42
CA PRO A 210 31.80 -18.36 -12.23
C PRO A 210 32.92 -17.38 -11.87
N GLN A 211 32.56 -16.17 -11.44
CA GLN A 211 33.52 -15.15 -11.04
C GLN A 211 34.26 -15.53 -9.75
N VAL A 212 33.60 -16.23 -8.82
CA VAL A 212 34.27 -16.71 -7.60
C VAL A 212 35.25 -17.82 -7.97
N GLU A 213 34.86 -18.72 -8.86
CA GLU A 213 35.74 -19.76 -9.40
C GLU A 213 36.98 -19.17 -10.10
N GLU A 214 36.82 -18.12 -10.90
CA GLU A 214 37.90 -17.47 -11.64
C GLU A 214 38.88 -16.70 -10.74
N PHE A 215 38.36 -15.95 -9.75
CA PHE A 215 39.16 -14.98 -8.99
C PHE A 215 39.64 -15.47 -7.61
N LEU A 216 39.14 -16.60 -7.10
CA LEU A 216 39.58 -17.19 -5.83
C LEU A 216 40.93 -17.90 -5.97
N THR A 217 41.99 -17.12 -6.17
CA THR A 217 43.36 -17.59 -6.48
C THR A 217 44.27 -17.72 -5.26
N ARG A 218 43.76 -17.37 -4.07
CA ARG A 218 44.54 -17.38 -2.83
C ARG A 218 44.81 -18.80 -2.33
N PRO A 219 46.03 -19.13 -1.88
CA PRO A 219 46.41 -20.48 -1.47
C PRO A 219 45.68 -20.97 -0.20
N GLU A 220 45.09 -20.07 0.57
CA GLU A 220 44.27 -20.41 1.73
C GLU A 220 42.91 -21.03 1.37
N PHE A 221 42.53 -21.02 0.09
CA PHE A 221 41.25 -21.53 -0.40
C PHE A 221 41.47 -22.53 -1.53
N VAL A 222 40.66 -23.58 -1.55
CA VAL A 222 40.65 -24.60 -2.60
C VAL A 222 39.21 -24.84 -3.03
N LEU A 223 38.96 -24.76 -4.33
CA LEU A 223 37.62 -25.01 -4.87
C LEU A 223 37.27 -26.50 -4.78
N THR A 224 36.03 -26.80 -4.45
CA THR A 224 35.48 -28.17 -4.43
C THR A 224 34.20 -28.23 -5.26
N THR A 225 33.96 -29.37 -5.91
CA THR A 225 32.76 -29.63 -6.70
C THR A 225 31.61 -30.24 -5.89
N ASP A 226 31.90 -30.88 -4.75
CA ASP A 226 30.89 -31.41 -3.84
C ASP A 226 30.63 -30.42 -2.69
N PRO A 227 29.40 -29.89 -2.56
CA PRO A 227 29.02 -29.02 -1.44
C PRO A 227 29.22 -29.65 -0.06
N LYS A 228 29.16 -30.99 0.06
CA LYS A 228 29.31 -31.69 1.36
C LYS A 228 30.72 -31.61 1.91
N ASP A 229 31.70 -31.49 1.02
CA ASP A 229 33.12 -31.44 1.36
C ASP A 229 33.63 -30.02 1.60
N ALA A 230 32.77 -29.00 1.40
CA ALA A 230 33.13 -27.60 1.51
C ALA A 230 33.10 -27.11 2.97
N ASP A 231 34.04 -26.25 3.33
CA ASP A 231 33.98 -25.47 4.58
C ASP A 231 33.15 -24.19 4.39
N ILE A 232 33.17 -23.63 3.18
CA ILE A 232 32.46 -22.41 2.79
C ILE A 232 31.59 -22.72 1.58
N ILE A 233 30.30 -22.41 1.70
CA ILE A 233 29.33 -22.38 0.60
C ILE A 233 29.15 -20.93 0.19
N TRP A 234 29.59 -20.60 -1.02
CA TRP A 234 29.43 -19.28 -1.59
C TRP A 234 28.53 -19.35 -2.82
N ALA A 235 27.22 -19.18 -2.61
CA ALA A 235 26.22 -19.41 -3.64
C ALA A 235 25.44 -18.14 -4.02
N GLY A 236 25.07 -18.05 -5.30
CA GLY A 236 24.12 -17.07 -5.82
C GLY A 236 22.67 -17.53 -5.68
N MET A 237 22.42 -18.85 -5.71
CA MET A 237 21.10 -19.41 -5.43
C MET A 237 20.73 -19.32 -3.95
N GLN A 238 19.45 -19.11 -3.64
CA GLN A 238 18.95 -19.11 -2.26
C GLN A 238 19.10 -20.50 -1.63
N ILE A 239 19.67 -20.56 -0.42
CA ILE A 239 19.85 -21.81 0.32
C ILE A 239 18.80 -21.88 1.44
N ASP A 240 17.62 -22.37 1.09
CA ASP A 240 16.56 -22.65 2.05
C ASP A 240 16.74 -23.99 2.77
N SER A 241 15.84 -24.31 3.70
CA SER A 241 15.92 -25.54 4.49
C SER A 241 15.79 -26.82 3.66
N GLU A 242 15.07 -26.76 2.53
CA GLU A 242 14.86 -27.90 1.63
C GLU A 242 16.13 -28.17 0.81
N LEU A 243 16.68 -27.10 0.21
CA LEU A 243 17.94 -27.18 -0.54
C LEU A 243 19.09 -27.60 0.37
N LYS A 244 19.18 -27.01 1.58
CA LYS A 244 20.17 -27.39 2.60
C LYS A 244 20.13 -28.89 2.90
N SER A 245 18.92 -29.44 3.05
CA SER A 245 18.72 -30.87 3.30
C SER A 245 19.09 -31.73 2.09
N SER A 246 18.70 -31.31 0.87
CA SER A 246 18.98 -32.05 -0.37
C SER A 246 20.48 -32.13 -0.70
N LEU A 247 21.21 -31.05 -0.44
CA LEU A 247 22.65 -30.95 -0.64
C LEU A 247 23.44 -31.55 0.53
N GLY A 248 22.77 -31.91 1.63
CA GLY A 248 23.41 -32.48 2.82
C GLY A 248 24.31 -31.48 3.56
N LEU A 249 23.95 -30.20 3.53
CA LEU A 249 24.70 -29.13 4.19
C LEU A 249 24.48 -29.15 5.71
N THR A 250 25.49 -28.75 6.46
CA THR A 250 25.50 -28.77 7.92
C THR A 250 25.66 -27.38 8.53
N ASP A 251 25.29 -27.21 9.80
CA ASP A 251 25.49 -25.94 10.54
C ASP A 251 26.96 -25.62 10.84
N GLN A 252 27.88 -26.52 10.47
CA GLN A 252 29.33 -26.33 10.64
C GLN A 252 29.97 -25.62 9.45
N GLN A 253 29.23 -25.48 8.34
CA GLN A 253 29.70 -24.82 7.12
C GLN A 253 29.36 -23.32 7.17
N TYR A 254 30.25 -22.51 6.61
CA TYR A 254 30.01 -21.08 6.47
C TYR A 254 29.24 -20.78 5.19
N MET A 255 28.31 -19.84 5.25
CA MET A 255 27.43 -19.49 4.13
C MET A 255 27.43 -17.98 3.93
N ASN A 256 27.34 -17.53 2.68
CA ASN A 256 27.23 -16.10 2.32
C ASN A 256 25.80 -15.53 2.41
N GLN A 257 24.91 -16.22 3.13
CA GLN A 257 23.50 -15.86 3.33
C GLN A 257 23.17 -15.89 4.82
N PHE A 258 22.36 -14.94 5.28
CA PHE A 258 21.95 -14.85 6.69
C PHE A 258 20.60 -15.52 6.93
N PRO A 259 20.40 -16.17 8.09
CA PRO A 259 19.08 -16.60 8.51
C PRO A 259 18.08 -15.42 8.47
N PHE A 260 16.90 -15.66 7.92
CA PHE A 260 15.81 -14.68 7.80
C PHE A 260 16.12 -13.44 6.92
N GLU A 261 17.19 -13.43 6.11
CA GLU A 261 17.46 -12.29 5.21
C GLU A 261 16.32 -12.04 4.20
N ALA A 262 15.55 -13.09 3.87
CA ALA A 262 14.37 -13.02 3.02
C ALA A 262 13.36 -11.97 3.49
N CYS A 263 13.28 -11.70 4.81
CA CYS A 263 12.47 -10.63 5.39
C CYS A 263 12.82 -9.23 4.88
N LEU A 264 14.04 -9.04 4.36
CA LEU A 264 14.52 -7.77 3.82
C LEU A 264 14.64 -7.77 2.30
N VAL A 265 15.01 -8.91 1.70
CA VAL A 265 15.32 -8.99 0.26
C VAL A 265 14.11 -9.40 -0.61
N MET A 266 13.10 -10.06 -0.03
CA MET A 266 11.90 -10.46 -0.77
C MET A 266 10.78 -9.44 -0.57
N LYS A 267 10.22 -8.90 -1.66
CA LYS A 267 9.20 -7.82 -1.61
C LYS A 267 8.01 -8.12 -0.70
N HIS A 268 7.49 -9.34 -0.74
CA HIS A 268 6.32 -9.73 0.06
C HIS A 268 6.66 -9.86 1.54
N HIS A 269 7.79 -10.50 1.88
CA HIS A 269 8.25 -10.57 3.28
C HIS A 269 8.69 -9.21 3.83
N LEU A 270 9.24 -8.33 2.98
CA LEU A 270 9.58 -6.96 3.36
C LEU A 270 8.32 -6.17 3.71
N ALA A 271 7.26 -6.31 2.91
CA ALA A 271 5.97 -5.68 3.24
C ALA A 271 5.44 -6.17 4.60
N ASP A 272 5.48 -7.48 4.86
CA ASP A 272 5.07 -8.07 6.14
C ASP A 272 5.94 -7.60 7.31
N THR A 273 7.25 -7.46 7.09
CA THR A 273 8.23 -7.00 8.10
C THR A 273 8.05 -5.53 8.44
N ILE A 274 7.68 -4.69 7.48
CA ILE A 274 7.40 -3.26 7.70
C ILE A 274 6.03 -3.06 8.35
N HIS A 275 5.07 -3.97 8.09
CA HIS A 275 3.71 -3.84 8.60
C HIS A 275 3.55 -4.24 10.07
N ARG A 276 4.49 -5.03 10.60
CA ARG A 276 4.53 -5.46 12.01
C ARG A 276 5.45 -4.56 12.83
#